data_AF-A0A7X4FME5-F1
#
_entry.id   AF-A0A7X4FME5-F1
#
_cell.length_a   1.000
_cell.length_b   1.000
_cell.length_c   1.000
_cell.angle_alpha   90.00
_cell.angle_beta   90.00
_cell.angle_gamma   90.00
#
_symmetry.space_group_name_H-M   'P 1'
#
loop_
_entity.id
_entity.type
_entity.pdbx_description
1 polymer ?
#
loop_
_entity_poly.entity_id
_entity_poly.type
_entity_poly.pdbx_seq_one_letter_code
_entity_poly.pdbx_strand_id
1 'polypeptide(L)'
;MVMAIATQSFQDRLMDGDMTLDVSPEVDPGNLVYHKLCSADDFEEGEGKPFTVEGTHIAVFRYEGEFNAVDNRCPHMGYPMSEGSVRDGVLICHWHHWEFDLKTGGCFITSGAGNDLKSFPVEVRDDGCLYVGLAPGEKEAARRRQIDRGKYILEQGLKDRSSLLIAKAITALKAAGATPQEMIQQGLFYGAYKSNEGWSSGVAILTLAANMWEDVGERDHNLFLVHGLTQISRRTSGGSRRQGFPLPKTSDEPDLATLKRWFRRLVDQRSSSAAQRILMTLYDRGYSPEEIADIVFTTATDFYFTGDGHALDFANKMFEALDYVDWEGANEILRPIVVDLVGRERHEETARWEDSVPVLEDIFTRLDGMWEANQENEAPLDISAFTQTLLGEEFEPIVAEIEDKLREGVKPTDICRAMTYAGAIRTARFHLKNEGDWHDVANIYSYAHALYRAFHLAPSAELLRGIFHGAVFMTYLRWLNMPAARLPREGQRLNETFASEDKMLDRLQEFADFQKVFEAEVLVSQYLEEGYDITKLRHTLAHIMLREDAELHMFQVLEVAFRHYDLSDDPKEKRMHLLAATRYITAQKVMKGILWSTENAERLQRGELLSERDDDN
;
A
#
# COMPACT_ATOMS: atom_id res chain seq x y z
N MET A 1 9.67 -10.76 29.81
CA MET A 1 10.39 -11.97 29.30
C MET A 1 9.54 -12.82 28.33
N VAL A 2 8.37 -12.34 27.87
CA VAL A 2 7.51 -13.03 26.88
C VAL A 2 7.50 -12.32 25.51
N MET A 3 8.15 -11.15 25.37
CA MET A 3 8.22 -10.39 24.11
C MET A 3 9.42 -10.72 23.21
N ALA A 4 10.42 -11.47 23.70
CA ALA A 4 11.64 -11.76 22.95
C ALA A 4 11.59 -13.02 22.06
N ILE A 5 10.53 -13.83 22.17
CA ILE A 5 10.40 -15.10 21.44
C ILE A 5 9.63 -14.93 20.12
N ALA A 6 8.79 -13.90 20.00
CA ALA A 6 8.00 -13.67 18.78
C ALA A 6 8.84 -13.13 17.60
N THR A 7 9.86 -12.31 17.87
CA THR A 7 10.74 -11.71 16.84
C THR A 7 11.78 -12.68 16.29
N GLN A 8 12.16 -13.71 17.04
CA GLN A 8 13.09 -14.75 16.58
C GLN A 8 12.41 -15.66 15.52
N SER A 9 11.12 -15.94 15.67
CA SER A 9 10.40 -16.85 14.75
C SER A 9 10.16 -16.31 13.33
N PHE A 10 10.30 -15.01 13.11
CA PHE A 10 10.07 -14.37 11.81
C PHE A 10 11.39 -14.12 11.05
N GLN A 11 12.45 -13.76 11.77
CA GLN A 11 13.80 -13.71 11.20
C GLN A 11 14.25 -15.09 10.73
N ASP A 12 13.99 -16.16 11.49
CA ASP A 12 14.31 -17.53 11.04
C ASP A 12 13.54 -17.92 9.77
N ARG A 13 12.27 -17.48 9.63
CA ARG A 13 11.44 -17.73 8.44
C ARG A 13 11.85 -16.98 7.16
N LEU A 14 12.62 -15.88 7.28
CA LEU A 14 13.15 -15.11 6.14
C LEU A 14 14.64 -15.34 5.90
N MET A 15 15.40 -15.71 6.93
CA MET A 15 16.88 -15.83 6.91
C MET A 15 17.33 -17.24 6.60
N ASP A 16 16.59 -18.25 7.03
CA ASP A 16 16.86 -19.59 6.60
C ASP A 16 16.13 -19.80 5.27
N GLY A 17 16.90 -19.89 4.20
CA GLY A 17 16.47 -20.64 3.01
C GLY A 17 16.10 -22.10 3.34
N ASP A 18 16.16 -22.49 4.61
CA ASP A 18 15.38 -23.56 5.22
C ASP A 18 13.93 -23.09 5.38
N MET A 19 13.20 -23.02 4.25
CA MET A 19 11.89 -23.66 4.29
C MET A 19 12.20 -25.10 4.65
N THR A 20 12.25 -25.40 5.96
CA THR A 20 12.23 -26.79 6.43
C THR A 20 11.09 -27.36 5.65
N LEU A 21 11.43 -28.26 4.72
CA LEU A 21 10.45 -29.00 3.95
C LEU A 21 9.42 -29.40 5.00
N ASP A 22 8.19 -28.91 4.87
CA ASP A 22 7.09 -29.59 5.52
C ASP A 22 7.05 -30.92 4.79
N VAL A 23 7.94 -31.83 5.21
CA VAL A 23 8.02 -33.20 4.76
C VAL A 23 6.64 -33.67 5.09
N SER A 24 5.79 -33.77 4.05
CA SER A 24 4.37 -34.03 4.18
C SER A 24 4.19 -34.96 5.37
N PRO A 25 3.56 -34.50 6.49
CA PRO A 25 3.60 -35.25 7.73
C PRO A 25 3.20 -36.68 7.39
N GLU A 26 4.04 -37.65 7.78
CA GLU A 26 3.75 -39.06 7.58
C GLU A 26 2.29 -39.26 7.97
N VAL A 27 1.47 -39.65 6.99
CA VAL A 27 0.03 -39.74 7.19
C VAL A 27 -0.16 -40.87 8.20
N ASP A 28 -0.43 -40.52 9.47
CA ASP A 28 -0.78 -41.51 10.48
C ASP A 28 -2.10 -42.17 10.05
N PRO A 29 -2.07 -43.42 9.54
CA PRO A 29 -3.25 -44.06 8.99
C PRO A 29 -4.30 -44.28 10.09
N GLY A 30 -3.88 -44.30 11.36
CA GLY A 30 -4.75 -44.48 12.52
C GLY A 30 -5.66 -43.29 12.82
N ASN A 31 -5.45 -42.15 12.17
CA ASN A 31 -6.23 -40.93 12.40
C ASN A 31 -7.08 -40.51 11.19
N LEU A 32 -7.17 -41.30 10.12
CA LEU A 32 -7.93 -40.94 8.92
C LEU A 32 -9.43 -41.21 9.06
N VAL A 33 -10.25 -40.28 8.57
CA VAL A 33 -11.68 -40.47 8.36
C VAL A 33 -11.92 -40.76 6.88
N TYR A 34 -12.48 -41.93 6.59
CA TYR A 34 -12.74 -42.36 5.21
C TYR A 34 -14.15 -41.99 4.75
N HIS A 35 -14.22 -41.27 3.63
CA HIS A 35 -15.47 -40.81 3.03
C HIS A 35 -15.74 -41.59 1.75
N LYS A 36 -16.98 -42.07 1.61
CA LYS A 36 -17.44 -42.76 0.40
C LYS A 36 -17.53 -41.77 -0.76
N LEU A 37 -16.98 -42.13 -1.93
CA LEU A 37 -17.04 -41.34 -3.16
C LEU A 37 -18.12 -41.87 -4.11
N CYS A 38 -17.75 -42.81 -4.98
CA CYS A 38 -18.63 -43.43 -5.99
C CYS A 38 -18.29 -44.92 -6.18
N SER A 39 -18.90 -45.57 -7.18
CA SER A 39 -18.53 -46.94 -7.54
C SER A 39 -17.12 -46.96 -8.14
N ALA A 40 -16.31 -47.98 -7.82
CA ALA A 40 -15.01 -48.15 -8.47
C ALA A 40 -15.15 -48.41 -9.99
N ASP A 41 -16.27 -49.01 -10.40
CA ASP A 41 -16.62 -49.28 -11.79
C ASP A 41 -16.99 -48.01 -12.58
N ASP A 42 -17.19 -46.87 -11.89
CA ASP A 42 -17.46 -45.61 -12.57
C ASP A 42 -16.22 -45.05 -13.27
N PHE A 43 -15.00 -45.55 -13.02
CA PHE A 43 -13.77 -45.03 -13.61
C PHE A 43 -13.26 -45.88 -14.77
N GLU A 44 -13.00 -45.23 -15.90
CA GLU A 44 -12.20 -45.78 -16.99
C GLU A 44 -10.69 -45.66 -16.70
N GLU A 45 -9.89 -46.48 -17.38
CA GLU A 45 -8.42 -46.46 -17.24
C GLU A 45 -7.83 -45.15 -17.79
N GLY A 46 -7.03 -44.46 -16.97
CA GLY A 46 -6.46 -43.15 -17.26
C GLY A 46 -7.42 -41.97 -17.05
N GLU A 47 -8.67 -42.20 -16.67
CA GLU A 47 -9.67 -41.16 -16.43
C GLU A 47 -9.47 -40.50 -15.05
N GLY A 48 -9.49 -39.16 -15.02
CA GLY A 48 -9.54 -38.36 -13.81
C GLY A 48 -10.97 -37.92 -13.48
N LYS A 49 -11.40 -38.03 -12.22
CA LYS A 49 -12.69 -37.51 -11.75
C LYS A 49 -12.54 -36.55 -10.57
N PRO A 50 -13.26 -35.41 -10.58
CA PRO A 50 -13.24 -34.46 -9.49
C PRO A 50 -14.24 -34.82 -8.38
N PHE A 51 -13.83 -34.65 -7.13
CA PHE A 51 -14.68 -34.77 -5.94
C PHE A 51 -14.48 -33.57 -5.02
N THR A 52 -15.49 -33.25 -4.22
CA THR A 52 -15.38 -32.29 -3.12
C THR A 52 -15.86 -32.95 -1.83
N VAL A 53 -14.95 -33.14 -0.87
CA VAL A 53 -15.22 -33.83 0.40
C VAL A 53 -14.81 -32.91 1.54
N GLU A 54 -15.76 -32.58 2.43
CA GLU A 54 -15.56 -31.63 3.53
C GLU A 54 -14.95 -30.26 3.10
N GLY A 55 -15.19 -29.85 1.85
CA GLY A 55 -14.64 -28.63 1.26
C GLY A 55 -13.24 -28.77 0.65
N THR A 56 -12.65 -29.98 0.65
CA THR A 56 -11.39 -30.30 -0.01
C THR A 56 -11.66 -30.79 -1.44
N HIS A 57 -10.98 -30.22 -2.44
CA HIS A 57 -11.12 -30.63 -3.84
C HIS A 57 -10.11 -31.71 -4.18
N ILE A 58 -10.59 -32.86 -4.67
CA ILE A 58 -9.79 -34.07 -4.86
C ILE A 58 -9.96 -34.55 -6.29
N ALA A 59 -8.85 -34.82 -6.98
CA ALA A 59 -8.83 -35.51 -8.26
C ALA A 59 -8.45 -36.97 -8.00
N VAL A 60 -9.32 -37.88 -8.43
CA VAL A 60 -9.06 -39.32 -8.36
C VAL A 60 -8.79 -39.85 -9.76
N PHE A 61 -7.78 -40.69 -9.91
CA PHE A 61 -7.43 -41.35 -11.15
C PHE A 61 -7.40 -42.85 -10.96
N ARG A 62 -7.78 -43.59 -12.01
CA ARG A 62 -7.52 -45.02 -12.15
C ARG A 62 -6.35 -45.20 -13.13
N TYR A 63 -5.23 -45.73 -12.66
CA TYR A 63 -4.04 -45.96 -13.48
C TYR A 63 -3.35 -47.27 -13.12
N GLU A 64 -3.06 -48.09 -14.13
CA GLU A 64 -2.56 -49.47 -14.02
C GLU A 64 -3.40 -50.35 -13.07
N GLY A 65 -4.72 -50.11 -13.05
CA GLY A 65 -5.65 -50.80 -12.15
C GLY A 65 -5.60 -50.35 -10.68
N GLU A 66 -4.75 -49.37 -10.33
CA GLU A 66 -4.68 -48.75 -9.00
C GLU A 66 -5.42 -47.40 -8.98
N PHE A 67 -6.00 -47.06 -7.83
CA PHE A 67 -6.60 -45.73 -7.62
C PHE A 67 -5.60 -44.83 -6.91
N ASN A 68 -5.48 -43.59 -7.39
CA ASN A 68 -4.65 -42.55 -6.79
C ASN A 68 -5.49 -41.29 -6.62
N ALA A 69 -5.33 -40.59 -5.50
CA ALA A 69 -6.03 -39.34 -5.25
C ALA A 69 -5.04 -38.23 -4.90
N VAL A 70 -5.22 -37.07 -5.52
CA VAL A 70 -4.41 -35.87 -5.32
C VAL A 70 -5.30 -34.63 -5.19
N ASP A 71 -4.74 -33.50 -4.78
CA ASP A 71 -5.45 -32.21 -4.81
C ASP A 71 -5.90 -31.91 -6.25
N ASN A 72 -7.16 -31.50 -6.42
CA ASN A 72 -7.68 -31.18 -7.75
C ASN A 72 -7.23 -29.80 -8.25
N ARG A 73 -6.46 -29.03 -7.49
CA ARG A 73 -5.99 -27.71 -7.92
C ARG A 73 -4.51 -27.76 -8.26
N CYS A 74 -4.19 -27.52 -9.52
CA CYS A 74 -2.81 -27.38 -9.96
C CYS A 74 -2.13 -26.29 -9.12
N PRO A 75 -1.00 -26.58 -8.48
CA PRO A 75 -0.31 -25.62 -7.63
C PRO A 75 0.31 -24.47 -8.39
N HIS A 76 0.43 -24.61 -9.72
CA HIS A 76 0.75 -23.51 -10.61
C HIS A 76 -0.43 -22.53 -10.68
N MET A 77 -1.42 -22.73 -11.55
CA MET A 77 -2.51 -21.74 -11.77
C MET A 77 -3.92 -22.25 -11.41
N GLY A 78 -4.02 -23.24 -10.54
CA GLY A 78 -5.31 -23.73 -10.04
C GLY A 78 -6.11 -24.59 -11.02
N TYR A 79 -5.52 -24.94 -12.18
CA TYR A 79 -6.16 -25.83 -13.18
C TYR A 79 -6.75 -27.08 -12.51
N PRO A 80 -7.98 -27.49 -12.86
CA PRO A 80 -8.54 -28.75 -12.40
C PRO A 80 -7.64 -29.91 -12.84
N MET A 81 -6.96 -30.54 -11.88
CA MET A 81 -6.04 -31.63 -12.18
C MET A 81 -6.78 -32.84 -12.76
N SER A 82 -8.06 -33.03 -12.44
CA SER A 82 -8.94 -34.06 -13.02
C SER A 82 -9.06 -33.99 -14.54
N GLU A 83 -8.85 -32.81 -15.14
CA GLU A 83 -8.83 -32.63 -16.60
C GLU A 83 -7.46 -32.98 -17.21
N GLY A 84 -6.43 -33.16 -16.36
CA GLY A 84 -5.09 -33.56 -16.76
C GLY A 84 -5.02 -34.99 -17.30
N SER A 85 -3.91 -35.32 -17.95
CA SER A 85 -3.65 -36.66 -18.49
C SER A 85 -2.56 -37.37 -17.71
N VAL A 86 -2.71 -38.68 -17.53
CA VAL A 86 -1.68 -39.52 -16.92
C VAL A 86 -0.92 -40.28 -18.00
N ARG A 87 0.42 -40.22 -17.97
CA ARG A 87 1.30 -41.04 -18.81
C ARG A 87 2.50 -41.53 -18.00
N ASP A 88 2.78 -42.84 -18.04
CA ASP A 88 3.91 -43.44 -17.33
C ASP A 88 3.92 -43.12 -15.81
N GLY A 89 2.75 -43.05 -15.18
CA GLY A 89 2.57 -42.65 -13.79
C GLY A 89 2.69 -41.14 -13.52
N VAL A 90 2.92 -40.33 -14.56
CA VAL A 90 3.05 -38.87 -14.47
C VAL A 90 1.73 -38.20 -14.83
N LEU A 91 1.19 -37.43 -13.88
CA LEU A 91 0.04 -36.55 -14.10
C LEU A 91 0.50 -35.23 -14.71
N ILE A 92 -0.03 -34.90 -15.89
CA ILE A 92 0.33 -33.71 -16.66
C ILE A 92 -0.83 -32.72 -16.64
N CYS A 93 -0.62 -31.55 -16.05
CA CYS A 93 -1.56 -30.45 -16.10
C CYS A 93 -1.67 -29.92 -17.55
N HIS A 94 -2.87 -29.92 -18.14
CA HIS A 94 -3.04 -29.51 -19.55
C HIS A 94 -2.79 -28.04 -19.82
N TRP A 95 -2.76 -27.21 -18.79
CA TRP A 95 -2.59 -25.78 -18.99
C TRP A 95 -1.14 -25.35 -19.24
N HIS A 96 -0.22 -25.62 -18.31
CA HIS A 96 1.19 -25.22 -18.42
C HIS A 96 2.15 -26.41 -18.42
N HIS A 97 1.61 -27.62 -18.59
CA HIS A 97 2.36 -28.88 -18.65
C HIS A 97 3.26 -29.10 -17.43
N TRP A 98 2.82 -28.66 -16.25
CA TRP A 98 3.43 -29.07 -15.01
C TRP A 98 3.18 -30.55 -14.81
N GLU A 99 4.25 -31.27 -14.48
CA GLU A 99 4.27 -32.72 -14.34
C GLU A 99 4.40 -33.09 -12.86
N PHE A 100 3.61 -34.06 -12.45
CA PHE A 100 3.55 -34.55 -11.07
C PHE A 100 3.60 -36.07 -11.05
N ASP A 101 4.29 -36.65 -10.09
CA ASP A 101 4.15 -38.07 -9.79
C ASP A 101 2.73 -38.32 -9.25
N LEU A 102 1.94 -39.16 -9.93
CA LEU A 102 0.53 -39.40 -9.57
C LEU A 102 0.38 -40.03 -8.18
N LYS A 103 1.37 -40.82 -7.74
CA LYS A 103 1.30 -41.56 -6.48
C LYS A 103 1.57 -40.66 -5.28
N THR A 104 2.65 -39.88 -5.33
CA THR A 104 3.06 -39.03 -4.21
C THR A 104 2.48 -37.63 -4.29
N GLY A 105 2.17 -37.14 -5.49
CA GLY A 105 1.86 -35.75 -5.80
C GLY A 105 3.09 -34.87 -6.03
N GLY A 106 4.30 -35.44 -5.96
CA GLY A 106 5.56 -34.70 -6.10
C GLY A 106 5.69 -34.03 -7.47
N CYS A 107 5.96 -32.73 -7.49
CA CYS A 107 6.16 -31.98 -8.72
C CYS A 107 7.58 -32.19 -9.25
N PHE A 108 7.71 -32.50 -10.54
CA PHE A 108 9.01 -32.66 -11.19
C PHE A 108 9.71 -31.30 -11.46
N ILE A 109 8.98 -30.18 -11.36
CA ILE A 109 9.54 -28.83 -11.45
C ILE A 109 10.03 -28.41 -10.06
N THR A 110 11.34 -28.60 -9.83
CA THR A 110 11.98 -28.34 -8.53
C THR A 110 12.33 -26.87 -8.28
N SER A 111 12.00 -25.95 -9.20
CA SER A 111 12.22 -24.52 -9.02
C SER A 111 11.16 -23.94 -8.08
N GLY A 112 11.31 -24.23 -6.79
CA GLY A 112 10.52 -23.66 -5.71
C GLY A 112 9.91 -24.68 -4.77
N ALA A 113 9.92 -24.38 -3.46
CA ALA A 113 9.27 -25.24 -2.49
C ALA A 113 7.76 -25.06 -2.53
N GLY A 114 7.03 -26.10 -2.13
CA GLY A 114 5.57 -26.08 -2.15
C GLY A 114 5.01 -26.07 -3.56
N ASN A 115 5.58 -26.85 -4.48
CA ASN A 115 5.02 -27.13 -5.81
C ASN A 115 4.28 -28.46 -5.86
N ASP A 116 4.32 -29.27 -4.81
CA ASP A 116 3.69 -30.60 -4.81
C ASP A 116 2.16 -30.50 -4.67
N LEU A 117 1.49 -31.48 -5.25
CA LEU A 117 0.11 -31.81 -4.95
C LEU A 117 0.05 -32.60 -3.64
N LYS A 118 -0.98 -32.36 -2.83
CA LYS A 118 -1.26 -33.24 -1.69
C LYS A 118 -1.84 -34.54 -2.23
N SER A 119 -1.26 -35.69 -1.86
CA SER A 119 -1.86 -37.01 -2.09
C SER A 119 -2.77 -37.41 -0.93
N PHE A 120 -3.82 -38.18 -1.26
CA PHE A 120 -4.81 -38.68 -0.31
C PHE A 120 -4.89 -40.21 -0.40
N PRO A 121 -4.87 -40.93 0.74
CA PRO A 121 -5.09 -42.37 0.74
C PRO A 121 -6.46 -42.72 0.19
N VAL A 122 -6.54 -43.75 -0.65
CA VAL A 122 -7.79 -44.28 -1.19
C VAL A 122 -7.86 -45.79 -1.01
N GLU A 123 -9.08 -46.30 -0.84
CA GLU A 123 -9.34 -47.73 -0.74
C GLU A 123 -10.68 -48.09 -1.38
N VAL A 124 -10.73 -49.24 -2.04
CA VAL A 124 -11.99 -49.86 -2.47
C VAL A 124 -12.42 -50.83 -1.38
N ARG A 125 -13.66 -50.70 -0.91
CA ARG A 125 -14.21 -51.59 0.13
C ARG A 125 -15.08 -52.69 -0.47
N ASP A 126 -15.50 -53.64 0.37
CA ASP A 126 -16.31 -54.80 -0.03
C ASP A 126 -17.65 -54.44 -0.69
N ASP A 127 -18.15 -53.22 -0.50
CA ASP A 127 -19.34 -52.69 -1.17
C ASP A 127 -19.08 -52.23 -2.62
N GLY A 128 -17.88 -52.47 -3.15
CA GLY A 128 -17.45 -52.09 -4.49
C GLY A 128 -17.24 -50.59 -4.69
N CYS A 129 -17.33 -49.80 -3.61
CA CYS A 129 -17.21 -48.35 -3.67
C CYS A 129 -15.82 -47.87 -3.28
N LEU A 130 -15.39 -46.77 -3.89
CA LEU A 130 -14.15 -46.09 -3.58
C LEU A 130 -14.34 -45.15 -2.40
N TYR A 131 -13.37 -45.14 -1.48
CA TYR A 131 -13.29 -44.26 -0.32
C TYR A 131 -11.99 -43.48 -0.35
N VAL A 132 -12.02 -42.23 0.16
CA VAL A 132 -10.85 -41.40 0.36
C VAL A 132 -10.67 -41.07 1.84
N GLY A 133 -9.45 -41.19 2.35
CA GLY A 133 -9.09 -40.88 3.72
C GLY A 133 -8.65 -39.43 3.88
N LEU A 134 -9.32 -38.67 4.76
CA LEU A 134 -8.94 -37.32 5.15
C LEU A 134 -8.50 -37.29 6.61
N ALA A 135 -7.46 -36.51 6.92
CA ALA A 135 -7.09 -36.26 8.31
C ALA A 135 -8.10 -35.30 8.98
N PRO A 136 -8.37 -35.43 10.28
CA PRO A 136 -9.14 -34.46 11.04
C PRO A 136 -8.53 -33.06 10.89
N GLY A 137 -9.36 -32.10 10.48
CA GLY A 137 -8.91 -30.73 10.22
C GLY A 137 -8.20 -30.52 8.86
N GLU A 138 -8.30 -31.48 7.94
CA GLU A 138 -7.69 -31.39 6.60
C GLU A 138 -8.07 -30.11 5.86
N LYS A 139 -9.32 -29.64 5.98
CA LYS A 139 -9.76 -28.36 5.41
C LYS A 139 -8.88 -27.17 5.85
N GLU A 140 -8.55 -27.09 7.13
CA GLU A 140 -7.72 -25.99 7.66
C GLU A 140 -6.23 -26.21 7.32
N ALA A 141 -5.78 -27.45 7.22
CA ALA A 141 -4.44 -27.76 6.73
C ALA A 141 -4.28 -27.37 5.25
N ALA A 142 -5.27 -27.69 4.40
CA ALA A 142 -5.30 -27.30 2.99
C ALA A 142 -5.31 -25.78 2.82
N ARG A 143 -6.13 -25.07 3.60
CA ARG A 143 -6.14 -23.61 3.65
C ARG A 143 -4.76 -23.03 3.96
N ARG A 144 -4.09 -23.52 5.02
CA ARG A 144 -2.74 -23.08 5.39
C ARG A 144 -1.72 -23.32 4.28
N ARG A 145 -1.71 -24.52 3.67
CA ARG A 145 -0.84 -24.83 2.53
C ARG A 145 -1.06 -23.89 1.35
N GLN A 146 -2.31 -23.50 1.06
CA GLN A 146 -2.61 -22.53 0.01
C GLN A 146 -2.08 -21.13 0.35
N ILE A 147 -2.21 -20.69 1.60
CA ILE A 147 -1.67 -19.40 2.05
C ILE A 147 -0.13 -19.40 1.96
N ASP A 148 0.53 -20.45 2.45
CA ASP A 148 1.99 -20.55 2.43
C ASP A 148 2.52 -20.58 1.00
N ARG A 149 1.87 -21.34 0.11
CA ARG A 149 2.16 -21.35 -1.33
C ARG A 149 1.94 -19.96 -1.96
N GLY A 150 0.84 -19.29 -1.61
CA GLY A 150 0.54 -17.94 -2.07
C GLY A 150 1.62 -16.93 -1.67
N LYS A 151 2.09 -16.97 -0.41
CA LYS A 151 3.21 -16.15 0.07
C LYS A 151 4.50 -16.43 -0.69
N TYR A 152 4.80 -17.71 -0.95
CA TYR A 152 5.96 -18.09 -1.75
C TYR A 152 5.88 -17.55 -3.19
N ILE A 153 4.74 -17.73 -3.88
CA ILE A 153 4.53 -17.22 -5.24
C ILE A 153 4.62 -15.68 -5.26
N LEU A 154 4.09 -15.00 -4.24
CA LEU A 154 4.22 -13.56 -4.11
C LEU A 154 5.69 -13.16 -4.05
N GLU A 155 6.50 -13.81 -3.22
CA GLU A 155 7.92 -13.53 -3.11
C GLU A 155 8.66 -13.77 -4.44
N GLN A 156 8.33 -14.84 -5.16
CA GLN A 156 8.90 -15.09 -6.50
C GLN A 156 8.48 -14.00 -7.50
N GLY A 157 7.20 -13.63 -7.52
CA GLY A 157 6.72 -12.54 -8.37
C GLY A 157 7.42 -11.20 -8.08
N LEU A 158 7.70 -10.92 -6.80
CA LEU A 158 8.46 -9.76 -6.38
C LEU A 158 9.94 -9.84 -6.80
N LYS A 159 10.58 -11.01 -6.73
CA LYS A 159 11.96 -11.24 -7.18
C LYS A 159 12.10 -11.12 -8.69
N ASP A 160 11.19 -11.73 -9.43
CA ASP A 160 11.20 -11.78 -10.90
C ASP A 160 10.64 -10.52 -11.54
N ARG A 161 10.09 -9.59 -10.75
CA ARG A 161 9.42 -8.37 -11.20
C ARG A 161 8.25 -8.66 -12.13
N SER A 162 7.53 -9.74 -11.85
CA SER A 162 6.39 -10.21 -12.66
C SER A 162 5.08 -9.75 -12.04
N SER A 163 4.46 -8.73 -12.64
CA SER A 163 3.13 -8.23 -12.22
C SER A 163 2.06 -9.31 -12.26
N LEU A 164 2.12 -10.23 -13.24
CA LEU A 164 1.18 -11.34 -13.34
C LEU A 164 1.33 -12.35 -12.19
N LEU A 165 2.56 -12.71 -11.79
CA LEU A 165 2.78 -13.61 -10.66
C LEU A 165 2.38 -12.96 -9.34
N ILE A 166 2.65 -11.67 -9.17
CA ILE A 166 2.20 -10.87 -8.02
C ILE A 166 0.67 -10.89 -7.94
N ALA A 167 -0.01 -10.54 -9.04
CA ALA A 167 -1.47 -10.53 -9.11
C ALA A 167 -2.07 -11.89 -8.77
N LYS A 168 -1.55 -12.94 -9.36
CA LYS A 168 -1.97 -14.31 -9.09
C LYS A 168 -1.79 -14.71 -7.63
N ALA A 169 -0.66 -14.34 -7.02
CA ALA A 169 -0.43 -14.63 -5.61
C ALA A 169 -1.46 -13.93 -4.72
N ILE A 170 -1.75 -12.66 -4.99
CA ILE A 170 -2.77 -11.89 -4.24
C ILE A 170 -4.17 -12.48 -4.42
N THR A 171 -4.55 -12.80 -5.65
CA THR A 171 -5.84 -13.44 -5.93
C THR A 171 -5.96 -14.79 -5.21
N ALA A 172 -4.91 -15.61 -5.22
CA ALA A 172 -4.90 -16.90 -4.53
C ALA A 172 -4.94 -16.76 -3.00
N LEU A 173 -4.18 -15.81 -2.44
CA LEU A 173 -4.19 -15.49 -1.01
C LEU A 173 -5.57 -15.03 -0.55
N LYS A 174 -6.20 -14.11 -1.27
CA LYS A 174 -7.56 -13.64 -0.99
C LYS A 174 -8.57 -14.79 -1.06
N ALA A 175 -8.47 -15.66 -2.09
CA ALA A 175 -9.34 -16.82 -2.23
C ALA A 175 -9.15 -17.87 -1.11
N ALA A 176 -7.94 -18.01 -0.58
CA ALA A 176 -7.64 -18.84 0.59
C ALA A 176 -8.06 -18.18 1.92
N GLY A 177 -8.59 -16.95 1.87
CA GLY A 177 -9.07 -16.20 3.03
C GLY A 177 -7.95 -15.55 3.83
N ALA A 178 -6.83 -15.19 3.21
CA ALA A 178 -5.85 -14.28 3.82
C ALA A 178 -6.47 -12.89 4.00
N THR A 179 -6.18 -12.24 5.12
CA THR A 179 -6.70 -10.89 5.39
C THR A 179 -5.94 -9.83 4.57
N PRO A 180 -6.53 -8.64 4.35
CA PRO A 180 -5.81 -7.50 3.77
C PRO A 180 -4.54 -7.16 4.56
N GLN A 181 -4.62 -7.22 5.90
CA GLN A 181 -3.51 -6.97 6.80
C GLN A 181 -2.35 -7.96 6.55
N GLU A 182 -2.64 -9.25 6.45
CA GLU A 182 -1.63 -10.28 6.15
C GLU A 182 -0.94 -10.03 4.80
N MET A 183 -1.71 -9.71 3.75
CA MET A 183 -1.15 -9.48 2.41
C MET A 183 -0.30 -8.20 2.35
N ILE A 184 -0.76 -7.12 2.97
CA ILE A 184 -0.04 -5.84 3.03
C ILE A 184 1.23 -5.98 3.86
N GLN A 185 1.16 -6.61 5.04
CA GLN A 185 2.31 -6.84 5.92
C GLN A 185 3.43 -7.60 5.20
N GLN A 186 3.11 -8.64 4.42
CA GLN A 186 4.10 -9.37 3.62
C GLN A 186 4.80 -8.45 2.60
N GLY A 187 4.03 -7.62 1.90
CA GLY A 187 4.57 -6.66 0.95
C GLY A 187 5.45 -5.58 1.61
N LEU A 188 4.98 -5.00 2.72
CA LEU A 188 5.72 -3.99 3.50
C LEU A 188 7.06 -4.54 3.98
N PHE A 189 7.06 -5.74 4.57
CA PHE A 189 8.29 -6.38 5.05
C PHE A 189 9.25 -6.70 3.91
N TYR A 190 8.76 -7.26 2.81
CA TYR A 190 9.60 -7.53 1.64
C TYR A 190 10.21 -6.24 1.11
N GLY A 191 9.41 -5.19 0.92
CA GLY A 191 9.87 -3.90 0.41
C GLY A 191 10.88 -3.23 1.34
N ALA A 192 10.62 -3.20 2.64
CA ALA A 192 11.53 -2.62 3.63
C ALA A 192 12.86 -3.39 3.75
N TYR A 193 12.81 -4.72 3.62
CA TYR A 193 13.98 -5.58 3.78
C TYR A 193 14.83 -5.73 2.52
N LYS A 194 14.20 -5.81 1.33
CA LYS A 194 14.87 -6.07 0.04
C LYS A 194 15.20 -4.79 -0.75
N SER A 195 14.92 -3.63 -0.17
CA SER A 195 15.28 -2.32 -0.73
C SER A 195 16.47 -1.69 0.01
N ASN A 196 17.45 -1.24 -0.79
CA ASN A 196 18.46 -0.28 -0.34
C ASN A 196 18.06 1.17 -0.65
N GLU A 197 17.05 1.37 -1.48
CA GLU A 197 16.33 2.64 -1.57
C GLU A 197 15.57 2.80 -0.25
N GLY A 198 15.23 4.03 0.16
CA GLY A 198 14.51 4.29 1.41
C GLY A 198 13.09 3.72 1.41
N TRP A 199 12.13 4.47 1.91
CA TRP A 199 10.74 4.04 1.95
C TRP A 199 10.17 3.69 0.56
N SER A 200 10.63 4.37 -0.49
CA SER A 200 10.24 4.13 -1.89
C SER A 200 8.73 4.31 -2.16
N SER A 201 8.36 4.50 -3.42
CA SER A 201 6.97 4.68 -3.82
C SER A 201 6.09 3.44 -3.52
N GLY A 202 6.63 2.23 -3.68
CA GLY A 202 5.83 1.01 -3.57
C GLY A 202 5.36 0.70 -2.14
N VAL A 203 6.23 0.89 -1.14
CA VAL A 203 5.85 0.69 0.29
C VAL A 203 4.86 1.76 0.73
N ALA A 204 5.05 3.00 0.26
CA ALA A 204 4.08 4.07 0.48
C ALA A 204 2.71 3.75 -0.14
N ILE A 205 2.65 3.23 -1.38
CA ILE A 205 1.39 2.80 -2.02
C ILE A 205 0.70 1.66 -1.25
N LEU A 206 1.44 0.69 -0.71
CA LEU A 206 0.83 -0.35 0.13
C LEU A 206 0.25 0.20 1.43
N THR A 207 0.91 1.21 2.02
CA THR A 207 0.36 1.90 3.19
C THR A 207 -0.90 2.68 2.82
N LEU A 208 -0.92 3.32 1.65
CA LEU A 208 -2.12 3.98 1.12
C LEU A 208 -3.26 2.98 0.87
N ALA A 209 -2.95 1.76 0.42
CA ALA A 209 -3.93 0.69 0.27
C ALA A 209 -4.55 0.30 1.63
N ALA A 210 -3.75 0.22 2.68
CA ALA A 210 -4.24 -0.01 4.04
C ALA A 210 -5.17 1.12 4.50
N ASN A 211 -4.75 2.37 4.32
CA ASN A 211 -5.53 3.53 4.74
C ASN A 211 -6.87 3.59 3.99
N MET A 212 -6.85 3.45 2.66
CA MET A 212 -8.00 3.69 1.79
C MET A 212 -8.85 2.42 1.53
N TRP A 213 -8.67 1.35 2.29
CA TRP A 213 -9.29 0.05 1.98
C TRP A 213 -10.81 0.10 1.82
N GLU A 214 -11.49 0.86 2.68
CA GLU A 214 -12.95 1.07 2.64
C GLU A 214 -13.39 2.11 1.59
N ASP A 215 -12.48 3.01 1.18
CA ASP A 215 -12.70 4.01 0.13
C ASP A 215 -12.53 3.42 -1.28
N VAL A 216 -12.21 2.13 -1.40
CA VAL A 216 -12.05 1.40 -2.66
C VAL A 216 -13.05 0.24 -2.72
N GLY A 217 -13.72 0.10 -3.86
CA GLY A 217 -14.68 -0.98 -4.08
C GLY A 217 -14.01 -2.36 -4.07
N GLU A 218 -14.71 -3.38 -3.59
CA GLU A 218 -14.15 -4.74 -3.40
C GLU A 218 -13.51 -5.34 -4.66
N ARG A 219 -14.04 -4.99 -5.84
CA ARG A 219 -13.51 -5.41 -7.15
C ARG A 219 -12.09 -4.90 -7.42
N ASP A 220 -11.72 -3.76 -6.83
CA ASP A 220 -10.46 -3.07 -7.10
C ASP A 220 -9.41 -3.32 -6.01
N HIS A 221 -9.75 -4.06 -4.95
CA HIS A 221 -8.83 -4.40 -3.85
C HIS A 221 -7.57 -5.13 -4.32
N ASN A 222 -7.73 -6.13 -5.19
CA ASN A 222 -6.59 -6.84 -5.74
C ASN A 222 -5.70 -5.89 -6.55
N LEU A 223 -6.31 -5.08 -7.40
CA LEU A 223 -5.61 -4.12 -8.25
C LEU A 223 -4.77 -3.14 -7.43
N PHE A 224 -5.31 -2.64 -6.32
CA PHE A 224 -4.59 -1.75 -5.41
C PHE A 224 -3.35 -2.43 -4.78
N LEU A 225 -3.51 -3.66 -4.28
CA LEU A 225 -2.36 -4.40 -3.72
C LEU A 225 -1.29 -4.65 -4.79
N VAL A 226 -1.71 -5.04 -6.00
CA VAL A 226 -0.80 -5.33 -7.12
C VAL A 226 -0.03 -4.08 -7.56
N HIS A 227 -0.64 -2.89 -7.51
CA HIS A 227 0.07 -1.62 -7.74
C HIS A 227 1.26 -1.43 -6.81
N GLY A 228 1.03 -1.47 -5.50
CA GLY A 228 2.08 -1.29 -4.51
C GLY A 228 3.18 -2.36 -4.63
N LEU A 229 2.80 -3.62 -4.76
CA LEU A 229 3.72 -4.75 -4.88
C LEU A 229 4.53 -4.71 -6.19
N THR A 230 3.93 -4.29 -7.31
CA THR A 230 4.64 -4.14 -8.58
C THR A 230 5.66 -3.00 -8.50
N GLN A 231 5.34 -1.90 -7.81
CA GLN A 231 6.29 -0.82 -7.61
C GLN A 231 7.44 -1.23 -6.66
N ILE A 232 7.14 -2.04 -5.63
CA ILE A 232 8.17 -2.65 -4.77
C ILE A 232 9.11 -3.52 -5.60
N SER A 233 8.57 -4.42 -6.42
CA SER A 233 9.38 -5.37 -7.20
C SER A 233 10.38 -4.65 -8.13
N ARG A 234 9.96 -3.57 -8.78
CA ARG A 234 10.81 -2.72 -9.65
C ARG A 234 12.00 -2.09 -8.93
N ARG A 235 11.87 -1.77 -7.64
CA ARG A 235 12.90 -1.07 -6.84
C ARG A 235 13.75 -1.99 -5.96
N THR A 236 13.40 -3.27 -5.89
CA THR A 236 14.20 -4.26 -5.16
C THR A 236 15.36 -4.75 -6.04
N SER A 237 16.55 -4.82 -5.45
CA SER A 237 17.82 -5.07 -6.17
C SER A 237 18.29 -6.54 -6.07
N GLY A 238 17.44 -7.43 -5.55
CA GLY A 238 17.79 -8.82 -5.26
C GLY A 238 18.69 -9.01 -4.01
N GLY A 239 19.37 -7.96 -3.55
CA GLY A 239 20.13 -7.94 -2.30
C GLY A 239 19.27 -7.55 -1.08
N SER A 240 19.58 -8.09 0.10
CA SER A 240 18.90 -7.74 1.35
C SER A 240 19.63 -6.61 2.08
N ARG A 241 18.90 -5.74 2.80
CA ARG A 241 19.49 -4.72 3.66
C ARG A 241 20.35 -5.39 4.72
N ARG A 242 21.54 -4.81 5.00
CA ARG A 242 22.45 -5.36 6.03
C ARG A 242 21.74 -5.44 7.38
N GLN A 243 22.03 -6.49 8.13
CA GLN A 243 21.51 -6.64 9.48
C GLN A 243 22.02 -5.50 10.36
N GLY A 244 21.10 -4.85 11.07
CA GLY A 244 21.41 -3.85 12.09
C GLY A 244 21.24 -4.45 13.48
N PHE A 245 21.80 -3.79 14.49
CA PHE A 245 21.66 -4.18 15.89
C PHE A 245 21.52 -2.92 16.76
N PRO A 246 20.69 -2.95 17.81
CA PRO A 246 20.62 -1.84 18.76
C PRO A 246 21.94 -1.62 19.51
N LEU A 247 22.02 -0.54 20.30
CA LEU A 247 23.12 -0.33 21.22
C LEU A 247 23.08 -1.40 22.34
N PRO A 248 24.24 -1.87 22.84
CA PRO A 248 24.28 -2.79 23.98
C PRO A 248 23.61 -2.18 25.22
N LYS A 249 23.05 -3.03 26.08
CA LYS A 249 22.47 -2.59 27.36
C LYS A 249 23.57 -2.38 28.40
N THR A 250 23.46 -1.32 29.19
CA THR A 250 24.43 -0.92 30.23
C THR A 250 23.67 -0.48 31.49
N SER A 251 24.36 -0.43 32.64
CA SER A 251 23.73 0.03 33.89
C SER A 251 23.45 1.54 33.89
N ASP A 252 24.17 2.29 33.07
CA ASP A 252 24.00 3.72 32.85
C ASP A 252 23.64 3.91 31.37
N GLU A 253 22.41 4.30 31.08
CA GLU A 253 21.86 4.35 29.74
C GLU A 253 21.62 5.79 29.28
N PRO A 254 21.84 6.10 28.00
CA PRO A 254 21.49 7.41 27.48
C PRO A 254 19.97 7.62 27.56
N ASP A 255 19.57 8.77 28.07
CA ASP A 255 18.17 9.20 28.07
C ASP A 255 17.66 9.50 26.65
N LEU A 256 16.32 9.62 26.52
CA LEU A 256 15.66 9.91 25.25
C LEU A 256 16.19 11.20 24.60
N ALA A 257 16.41 12.25 25.40
CA ALA A 257 16.94 13.52 24.92
C ALA A 257 18.34 13.35 24.29
N THR A 258 19.19 12.52 24.88
CA THR A 258 20.52 12.20 24.35
C THR A 258 20.42 11.40 23.06
N LEU A 259 19.52 10.41 22.99
CA LEU A 259 19.27 9.65 21.77
C LEU A 259 18.72 10.54 20.64
N LYS A 260 17.78 11.45 20.93
CA LYS A 260 17.28 12.46 19.97
C LYS A 260 18.41 13.32 19.42
N ARG A 261 19.28 13.87 20.29
CA ARG A 261 20.46 14.65 19.86
C ARG A 261 21.42 13.85 19.00
N TRP A 262 21.69 12.60 19.35
CA TRP A 262 22.56 11.73 18.56
C TRP A 262 21.96 11.41 17.19
N PHE A 263 20.67 11.08 17.12
CA PHE A 263 20.00 10.78 15.87
C PHE A 263 20.08 11.96 14.89
N ARG A 264 19.67 13.16 15.33
CA ARG A 264 19.74 14.40 14.54
C ARG A 264 21.16 14.66 14.02
N ARG A 265 22.17 14.58 14.90
CA ARG A 265 23.59 14.74 14.53
C ARG A 265 24.05 13.71 13.50
N LEU A 266 23.64 12.46 13.62
CA LEU A 266 24.04 11.38 12.70
C LEU A 266 23.36 11.52 11.34
N VAL A 267 22.12 12.00 11.30
CA VAL A 267 21.44 12.35 10.04
C VAL A 267 22.11 13.54 9.37
N ASP A 268 22.46 14.58 10.13
CA ASP A 268 23.21 15.72 9.60
C ASP A 268 24.54 15.30 8.97
N GLN A 269 25.29 14.44 9.65
CA GLN A 269 26.54 13.84 9.16
C GLN A 269 26.37 12.83 8.02
N ARG A 270 25.13 12.63 7.54
CA ARG A 270 24.75 11.67 6.50
C ARG A 270 25.20 10.23 6.81
N SER A 271 25.16 9.83 8.08
CA SER A 271 25.58 8.51 8.56
C SER A 271 24.38 7.54 8.70
N SER A 272 23.95 6.94 7.59
CA SER A 272 22.73 6.11 7.57
C SER A 272 22.78 4.91 8.51
N SER A 273 23.89 4.18 8.56
CA SER A 273 24.02 2.99 9.42
C SER A 273 23.98 3.33 10.91
N ALA A 274 24.61 4.45 11.29
CA ALA A 274 24.61 4.91 12.66
C ALA A 274 23.24 5.46 13.09
N ALA A 275 22.57 6.22 12.21
CA ALA A 275 21.23 6.74 12.48
C ALA A 275 20.19 5.60 12.59
N GLN A 276 20.25 4.58 11.72
CA GLN A 276 19.41 3.37 11.83
C GLN A 276 19.57 2.69 13.19
N ARG A 277 20.81 2.60 13.69
CA ARG A 277 21.09 1.99 14.98
C ARG A 277 20.40 2.71 16.15
N ILE A 278 20.20 4.03 16.07
CA ILE A 278 19.45 4.76 17.09
C ILE A 278 17.96 4.40 17.04
N LEU A 279 17.31 4.38 15.87
CA LEU A 279 15.89 3.98 15.76
C LEU A 279 15.65 2.56 16.29
N MET A 280 16.52 1.62 15.94
CA MET A 280 16.45 0.25 16.48
C MET A 280 16.64 0.22 18.01
N THR A 281 17.50 1.08 18.55
CA THR A 281 17.71 1.19 19.99
C THR A 281 16.46 1.74 20.68
N LEU A 282 15.80 2.75 20.08
CA LEU A 282 14.58 3.32 20.63
C LEU A 282 13.47 2.24 20.74
N TYR A 283 13.24 1.51 19.64
CA TYR A 283 12.26 0.43 19.64
C TYR A 283 12.63 -0.72 20.61
N ASP A 284 13.90 -1.17 20.66
CA ASP A 284 14.35 -2.20 21.60
C ASP A 284 14.18 -1.82 23.08
N ARG A 285 14.20 -0.52 23.39
CA ARG A 285 14.00 0.01 24.74
C ARG A 285 12.54 0.21 25.12
N GLY A 286 11.62 0.01 24.16
CA GLY A 286 10.19 0.18 24.39
C GLY A 286 9.77 1.63 24.57
N TYR A 287 10.49 2.57 23.96
CA TYR A 287 9.99 3.95 23.81
C TYR A 287 8.70 3.94 22.98
N SER A 288 7.79 4.86 23.30
CA SER A 288 6.46 4.89 22.69
C SER A 288 6.51 5.29 21.21
N PRO A 289 5.47 4.94 20.43
CA PRO A 289 5.27 5.45 19.07
C PRO A 289 5.47 6.96 18.94
N GLU A 290 4.90 7.73 19.86
CA GLU A 290 4.94 9.20 19.88
C GLU A 290 6.36 9.71 20.14
N GLU A 291 7.11 9.07 21.06
CA GLU A 291 8.51 9.42 21.35
C GLU A 291 9.43 9.16 20.15
N ILE A 292 9.22 8.03 19.44
CA ILE A 292 9.97 7.72 18.21
C ILE A 292 9.57 8.69 17.09
N ALA A 293 8.28 9.00 16.98
CA ALA A 293 7.75 9.93 15.98
C ALA A 293 8.28 11.36 16.17
N ASP A 294 8.33 11.88 17.40
CA ASP A 294 8.92 13.20 17.68
C ASP A 294 10.37 13.28 17.15
N ILE A 295 11.18 12.25 17.41
CA ILE A 295 12.57 12.20 16.95
C ILE A 295 12.64 12.19 15.43
N VAL A 296 11.83 11.36 14.77
CA VAL A 296 11.84 11.22 13.30
C VAL A 296 11.33 12.49 12.62
N PHE A 297 10.18 13.03 13.05
CA PHE A 297 9.59 14.23 12.45
C PHE A 297 10.43 15.48 12.71
N THR A 298 10.94 15.67 13.93
CA THR A 298 11.91 16.74 14.22
C THR A 298 13.09 16.69 13.24
N THR A 299 13.61 15.49 12.99
CA THR A 299 14.76 15.31 12.10
C THR A 299 14.37 15.50 10.62
N ALA A 300 13.16 15.12 10.22
CA ALA A 300 12.64 15.34 8.87
C ALA A 300 12.48 16.84 8.55
N THR A 301 12.27 17.66 9.58
CA THR A 301 12.12 19.13 9.48
C THR A 301 13.34 19.90 10.00
N ASP A 302 14.47 19.24 10.27
CA ASP A 302 15.73 19.92 10.62
C ASP A 302 16.30 20.70 9.42
N PHE A 303 16.06 20.20 8.21
CA PHE A 303 16.50 20.80 6.96
C PHE A 303 15.30 21.22 6.11
N TYR A 304 15.52 22.19 5.22
CA TYR A 304 14.45 22.90 4.54
C TYR A 304 13.80 21.98 3.51
N PHE A 305 12.50 21.75 3.69
CA PHE A 305 11.63 21.02 2.76
C PHE A 305 12.24 19.75 2.12
N THR A 306 12.95 18.96 2.93
CA THR A 306 13.85 17.88 2.49
C THR A 306 13.23 16.93 1.45
N GLY A 307 13.86 16.87 0.27
CA GLY A 307 13.44 16.08 -0.88
C GLY A 307 12.03 16.41 -1.35
N ASP A 308 11.71 17.70 -1.45
CA ASP A 308 10.39 18.21 -1.83
C ASP A 308 9.27 17.79 -0.87
N GLY A 309 9.58 17.70 0.42
CA GLY A 309 8.66 17.28 1.47
C GLY A 309 8.54 15.77 1.68
N HIS A 310 9.07 14.95 0.76
CA HIS A 310 8.93 13.49 0.84
C HIS A 310 9.56 12.86 2.08
N ALA A 311 10.59 13.47 2.69
CA ALA A 311 11.14 12.97 3.95
C ALA A 311 10.08 12.94 5.06
N LEU A 312 9.25 13.99 5.15
CA LEU A 312 8.14 14.06 6.10
C LEU A 312 7.01 13.12 5.69
N ASP A 313 6.62 13.12 4.41
CA ASP A 313 5.55 12.25 3.90
C ASP A 313 5.84 10.78 4.17
N PHE A 314 7.05 10.32 3.83
CA PHE A 314 7.44 8.93 4.01
C PHE A 314 7.62 8.58 5.49
N ALA A 315 8.04 9.53 6.33
CA ALA A 315 8.03 9.32 7.78
C ALA A 315 6.60 9.13 8.28
N ASN A 316 5.64 9.92 7.80
CA ASN A 316 4.24 9.76 8.16
C ASN A 316 3.68 8.42 7.69
N LYS A 317 3.92 8.05 6.42
CA LYS A 317 3.51 6.73 5.87
C LYS A 317 4.16 5.58 6.63
N MET A 318 5.38 5.76 7.14
CA MET A 318 6.02 4.78 7.99
C MET A 318 5.26 4.52 9.27
N PHE A 319 4.86 5.56 10.00
CA PHE A 319 4.11 5.38 11.23
C PHE A 319 2.70 4.82 10.98
N GLU A 320 2.03 5.24 9.91
CA GLU A 320 0.73 4.67 9.51
C GLU A 320 0.84 3.17 9.19
N ALA A 321 1.91 2.76 8.49
CA ALA A 321 2.15 1.35 8.21
C ALA A 321 2.47 0.55 9.47
N LEU A 322 3.29 1.10 10.38
CA LEU A 322 3.59 0.48 11.66
C LEU A 322 2.33 0.28 12.49
N ASP A 323 1.46 1.29 12.55
CA ASP A 323 0.17 1.20 13.26
C ASP A 323 -0.73 0.14 12.62
N TYR A 324 -0.84 0.11 11.29
CA TYR A 324 -1.64 -0.86 10.57
C TYR A 324 -1.20 -2.32 10.78
N VAL A 325 0.09 -2.57 10.99
CA VAL A 325 0.63 -3.91 11.28
C VAL A 325 0.88 -4.16 12.76
N ASP A 326 0.26 -3.37 13.65
CA ASP A 326 0.38 -3.52 15.10
C ASP A 326 1.84 -3.53 15.60
N TRP A 327 2.70 -2.76 14.92
CA TRP A 327 4.15 -2.68 15.14
C TRP A 327 4.90 -4.02 14.98
N GLU A 328 4.28 -5.04 14.40
CA GLU A 328 4.95 -6.27 14.02
C GLU A 328 6.03 -5.97 12.98
N GLY A 329 7.24 -6.52 13.17
CA GLY A 329 8.35 -6.28 12.26
C GLY A 329 8.85 -4.83 12.20
N ALA A 330 8.58 -4.00 13.23
CA ALA A 330 9.00 -2.60 13.26
C ALA A 330 10.50 -2.38 13.02
N ASN A 331 11.36 -3.31 13.45
CA ASN A 331 12.80 -3.27 13.16
C ASN A 331 13.12 -3.27 11.66
N GLU A 332 12.27 -3.87 10.83
CA GLU A 332 12.41 -3.86 9.38
C GLU A 332 11.85 -2.55 8.80
N ILE A 333 10.65 -2.16 9.23
CA ILE A 333 9.89 -1.02 8.69
C ILE A 333 10.51 0.35 9.06
N LEU A 334 11.13 0.48 10.24
CA LEU A 334 11.75 1.73 10.71
C LEU A 334 13.04 2.08 9.97
N ARG A 335 13.80 1.09 9.49
CA ARG A 335 15.16 1.33 8.97
C ARG A 335 15.22 2.08 7.63
N PRO A 336 14.30 1.84 6.67
CA PRO A 336 14.33 2.52 5.38
C PRO A 336 14.22 4.04 5.48
N ILE A 337 13.48 4.61 6.46
CA ILE A 337 13.26 6.06 6.53
C ILE A 337 14.55 6.85 6.68
N VAL A 338 15.55 6.26 7.32
CA VAL A 338 16.85 6.91 7.51
C VAL A 338 17.53 7.20 6.18
N VAL A 339 17.28 6.41 5.14
CA VAL A 339 17.81 6.69 3.80
C VAL A 339 17.21 7.98 3.26
N ASP A 340 15.90 8.20 3.44
CA ASP A 340 15.23 9.42 3.03
C ASP A 340 15.69 10.64 3.84
N LEU A 341 15.82 10.50 5.17
CA LEU A 341 16.29 11.58 6.05
C LEU A 341 17.74 12.00 5.77
N VAL A 342 18.60 11.04 5.39
CA VAL A 342 20.03 11.28 5.13
C VAL A 342 20.31 11.70 3.69
N GLY A 343 19.65 11.05 2.74
CA GLY A 343 20.08 11.02 1.34
C GLY A 343 19.38 12.03 0.44
N ARG A 344 18.25 12.59 0.87
CA ARG A 344 17.49 13.56 0.08
C ARG A 344 18.18 14.91 -0.01
N GLU A 345 17.82 15.66 -1.04
CA GLU A 345 18.24 17.04 -1.25
C GLU A 345 17.68 17.91 -0.11
N ARG A 346 18.52 18.80 0.42
CA ARG A 346 18.12 19.79 1.41
C ARG A 346 17.94 21.12 0.69
N HIS A 347 16.78 21.76 0.79
CA HIS A 347 16.48 22.88 -0.11
C HIS A 347 17.29 24.14 0.18
N GLU A 348 17.86 24.29 1.37
CA GLU A 348 18.84 25.34 1.67
C GLU A 348 20.15 25.21 0.87
N GLU A 349 20.43 24.03 0.30
CA GLU A 349 21.55 23.79 -0.62
C GLU A 349 21.22 24.26 -2.06
N THR A 350 19.98 24.69 -2.33
CA THR A 350 19.49 25.08 -3.66
C THR A 350 19.33 26.59 -3.80
N ALA A 351 19.47 27.10 -5.02
CA ALA A 351 19.24 28.52 -5.31
C ALA A 351 17.77 28.95 -5.15
N ARG A 352 16.81 28.01 -5.17
CA ARG A 352 15.37 28.30 -5.09
C ARG A 352 14.96 28.89 -3.74
N TRP A 353 15.72 28.63 -2.68
CA TRP A 353 15.39 29.03 -1.30
C TRP A 353 16.31 30.10 -0.71
N GLU A 354 17.26 30.63 -1.49
CA GLU A 354 18.26 31.59 -1.00
C GLU A 354 17.63 32.84 -0.35
N ASP A 355 16.48 33.30 -0.87
CA ASP A 355 15.74 34.46 -0.37
C ASP A 355 14.95 34.18 0.92
N SER A 356 14.47 32.95 1.12
CA SER A 356 13.66 32.58 2.29
C SER A 356 14.48 32.12 3.50
N VAL A 357 15.69 31.61 3.30
CA VAL A 357 16.56 31.12 4.38
C VAL A 357 16.77 32.18 5.48
N PRO A 358 17.17 33.45 5.20
CA PRO A 358 17.38 34.44 6.24
C PRO A 358 16.12 34.77 7.07
N VAL A 359 14.94 34.72 6.44
CA VAL A 359 13.65 34.97 7.11
C VAL A 359 13.30 33.80 8.02
N LEU A 360 13.47 32.58 7.54
CA LEU A 360 13.18 31.37 8.30
C LEU A 360 14.17 31.14 9.45
N GLU A 361 15.46 31.43 9.28
CA GLU A 361 16.46 31.30 10.35
C GLU A 361 16.10 32.18 11.55
N ASP A 362 15.69 33.44 11.33
CA ASP A 362 15.25 34.35 12.39
C ASP A 362 14.06 33.77 13.18
N ILE A 363 13.06 33.23 12.47
CA ILE A 363 11.88 32.59 13.08
C ILE A 363 12.27 31.34 13.87
N PHE A 364 13.19 30.55 13.33
CA PHE A 364 13.61 29.31 13.97
C PHE A 364 14.35 29.54 15.29
N THR A 365 14.92 30.74 15.51
CA THR A 365 15.45 31.13 16.83
C THR A 365 14.37 31.35 17.89
N ARG A 366 13.10 31.53 17.49
CA ARG A 366 11.97 31.85 18.37
C ARG A 366 10.96 30.71 18.55
N LEU A 367 11.25 29.50 18.06
CA LEU A 367 10.32 28.36 18.08
C LEU A 367 9.85 28.00 19.49
N ASP A 368 10.78 27.90 20.46
CA ASP A 368 10.43 27.51 21.82
C ASP A 368 9.46 28.50 22.45
N GLY A 369 9.74 29.81 22.33
CA GLY A 369 8.84 30.85 22.86
C GLY A 369 7.53 30.98 22.07
N MET A 370 7.48 30.58 20.80
CA MET A 370 6.24 30.48 20.05
C MET A 370 5.41 29.27 20.48
N TRP A 371 6.07 28.13 20.71
CA TRP A 371 5.43 26.92 21.22
C TRP A 371 4.88 27.13 22.63
N GLU A 372 5.65 27.71 23.54
CA GLU A 372 5.19 28.07 24.89
C GLU A 372 3.93 28.94 24.83
N ALA A 373 3.95 30.03 24.05
CA ALA A 373 2.77 30.88 23.85
C ALA A 373 1.58 30.13 23.23
N ASN A 374 1.83 29.23 22.27
CA ASN A 374 0.79 28.40 21.65
C ASN A 374 0.11 27.46 22.66
N GLN A 375 0.88 26.91 23.60
CA GLN A 375 0.36 26.01 24.63
C GLN A 375 -0.38 26.77 25.76
N GLU A 376 -0.04 28.03 25.99
CA GLU A 376 -0.68 28.88 27.01
C GLU A 376 -1.97 29.56 26.51
N ASN A 377 -2.05 29.85 25.22
CA ASN A 377 -3.18 30.52 24.60
C ASN A 377 -4.09 29.54 23.86
N GLU A 378 -5.31 29.98 23.52
CA GLU A 378 -6.23 29.23 22.66
C GLU A 378 -6.99 30.20 21.77
N ALA A 379 -6.90 30.00 20.45
CA ALA A 379 -7.63 30.79 19.47
C ALA A 379 -8.20 29.91 18.36
N PRO A 380 -9.43 30.18 17.89
CA PRO A 380 -9.97 29.50 16.71
C PRO A 380 -9.33 30.05 15.43
N LEU A 381 -9.39 29.26 14.35
CA LEU A 381 -8.99 29.69 13.02
C LEU A 381 -10.17 29.60 12.03
N ASP A 382 -10.43 30.68 11.30
CA ASP A 382 -11.24 30.61 10.09
C ASP A 382 -10.38 30.01 8.98
N ILE A 383 -10.56 28.71 8.74
CA ILE A 383 -9.80 27.93 7.73
C ILE A 383 -9.91 28.58 6.35
N SER A 384 -11.10 28.96 5.92
CA SER A 384 -11.34 29.50 4.58
C SER A 384 -10.68 30.87 4.41
N ALA A 385 -10.76 31.75 5.40
CA ALA A 385 -10.08 33.04 5.37
C ALA A 385 -8.55 32.88 5.38
N PHE A 386 -8.02 32.03 6.27
CA PHE A 386 -6.58 31.81 6.39
C PHE A 386 -5.99 31.12 5.15
N THR A 387 -6.74 30.22 4.50
CA THR A 387 -6.37 29.65 3.20
C THR A 387 -6.13 30.73 2.14
N GLN A 388 -6.88 31.85 2.15
CA GLN A 388 -6.61 32.96 1.23
C GLN A 388 -5.29 33.67 1.55
N THR A 389 -4.94 33.81 2.82
CA THR A 389 -3.62 34.31 3.23
C THR A 389 -2.50 33.42 2.69
N LEU A 390 -2.62 32.10 2.85
CA LEU A 390 -1.62 31.12 2.35
C LEU A 390 -1.49 31.09 0.81
N LEU A 391 -2.49 31.60 0.08
CA LEU A 391 -2.45 31.74 -1.37
C LEU A 391 -1.84 33.08 -1.84
N GLY A 392 -1.31 33.90 -0.91
CA GLY A 392 -0.65 35.16 -1.20
C GLY A 392 0.59 35.04 -2.10
N GLU A 393 1.10 36.20 -2.54
CA GLU A 393 2.18 36.28 -3.54
C GLU A 393 3.59 36.35 -2.93
N GLU A 394 3.71 36.77 -1.68
CA GLU A 394 4.96 36.96 -0.93
C GLU A 394 4.95 36.10 0.33
N PHE A 395 6.09 35.50 0.68
CA PHE A 395 6.13 34.53 1.79
C PHE A 395 6.33 35.20 3.14
N GLU A 396 6.99 36.35 3.20
CA GLU A 396 7.26 37.11 4.43
C GLU A 396 5.98 37.47 5.21
N PRO A 397 4.95 38.08 4.59
CA PRO A 397 3.70 38.38 5.32
C PRO A 397 2.94 37.11 5.72
N ILE A 398 3.01 36.05 4.92
CA ILE A 398 2.35 34.77 5.22
C ILE A 398 2.98 34.12 6.44
N VAL A 399 4.31 34.08 6.46
CA VAL A 399 5.11 33.49 7.52
C VAL A 399 4.97 34.29 8.83
N ALA A 400 4.91 35.63 8.76
CA ALA A 400 4.62 36.47 9.92
C ALA A 400 3.22 36.20 10.50
N GLU A 401 2.20 36.10 9.66
CA GLU A 401 0.84 35.76 10.10
C GLU A 401 0.79 34.36 10.74
N ILE A 402 1.52 33.38 10.20
CA ILE A 402 1.64 32.05 10.82
C ILE A 402 2.23 32.15 12.23
N GLU A 403 3.31 32.91 12.42
CA GLU A 403 3.90 33.13 13.76
C GLU A 403 2.88 33.74 14.72
N ASP A 404 2.15 34.78 14.28
CA ASP A 404 1.12 35.44 15.09
C ASP A 404 -0.01 34.46 15.46
N LYS A 405 -0.53 33.68 14.50
CA LYS A 405 -1.58 32.68 14.78
C LYS A 405 -1.13 31.60 15.75
N LEU A 406 0.11 31.11 15.60
CA LEU A 406 0.67 30.15 16.54
C LEU A 406 0.77 30.75 17.94
N ARG A 407 1.25 31.99 18.08
CA ARG A 407 1.33 32.68 19.38
C ARG A 407 -0.04 32.96 20.01
N GLU A 408 -1.06 33.23 19.19
CA GLU A 408 -2.45 33.39 19.64
C GLU A 408 -3.07 32.09 20.18
N GLY A 409 -2.41 30.93 19.99
CA GLY A 409 -2.92 29.63 20.43
C GLY A 409 -3.76 28.90 19.39
N VAL A 410 -3.63 29.26 18.10
CA VAL A 410 -4.22 28.47 17.02
C VAL A 410 -3.53 27.12 16.94
N LYS A 411 -4.32 26.04 16.83
CA LYS A 411 -3.76 24.68 16.75
C LYS A 411 -2.93 24.53 15.47
N PRO A 412 -1.70 23.98 15.55
CA PRO A 412 -0.90 23.67 14.37
C PRO A 412 -1.64 22.84 13.31
N THR A 413 -2.53 21.94 13.75
CA THR A 413 -3.38 21.12 12.89
C THR A 413 -4.37 21.94 12.06
N ASP A 414 -4.89 23.04 12.59
CA ASP A 414 -5.83 23.93 11.86
C ASP A 414 -5.08 24.71 10.77
N ILE A 415 -3.86 25.16 11.06
CA ILE A 415 -2.97 25.75 10.06
C ILE A 415 -2.63 24.74 8.95
N CYS A 416 -2.30 23.50 9.32
CA CYS A 416 -2.04 22.45 8.34
C CYS A 416 -3.27 22.14 7.48
N ARG A 417 -4.48 22.11 8.07
CA ARG A 417 -5.72 21.94 7.31
C ARG A 417 -5.94 23.08 6.30
N ALA A 418 -5.75 24.33 6.72
CA ALA A 418 -5.85 25.48 5.82
C ALA A 418 -4.80 25.42 4.70
N MET A 419 -3.60 24.92 4.98
CA MET A 419 -2.54 24.67 3.99
C MET A 419 -2.92 23.55 3.02
N THR A 420 -3.51 22.46 3.50
CA THR A 420 -4.01 21.39 2.65
C THR A 420 -5.14 21.89 1.75
N TYR A 421 -6.03 22.74 2.26
CA TYR A 421 -7.08 23.38 1.44
C TYR A 421 -6.48 24.32 0.37
N ALA A 422 -5.45 25.10 0.72
CA ALA A 422 -4.71 25.90 -0.25
C ALA A 422 -4.05 25.01 -1.33
N GLY A 423 -3.47 23.87 -0.93
CA GLY A 423 -2.93 22.86 -1.85
C GLY A 423 -3.99 22.32 -2.81
N ALA A 424 -5.19 21.99 -2.32
CA ALA A 424 -6.31 21.56 -3.15
C ALA A 424 -6.71 22.64 -4.17
N ILE A 425 -6.77 23.92 -3.76
CA ILE A 425 -7.05 25.04 -4.68
C ILE A 425 -5.99 25.15 -5.76
N ARG A 426 -4.70 25.02 -5.41
CA ARG A 426 -3.61 25.07 -6.39
C ARG A 426 -3.68 23.93 -7.38
N THR A 427 -3.94 22.71 -6.91
CA THR A 427 -4.12 21.54 -7.76
C THR A 427 -5.33 21.72 -8.69
N ALA A 428 -6.50 22.13 -8.16
CA ALA A 428 -7.72 22.38 -8.93
C ALA A 428 -7.57 23.53 -9.95
N ARG A 429 -6.68 24.50 -9.69
CA ARG A 429 -6.36 25.60 -10.60
C ARG A 429 -5.15 25.33 -11.49
N PHE A 430 -4.52 24.15 -11.40
CA PHE A 430 -3.35 23.83 -12.21
C PHE A 430 -3.75 23.60 -13.68
N HIS A 431 -3.06 24.28 -14.59
CA HIS A 431 -3.39 24.28 -16.01
C HIS A 431 -2.72 23.10 -16.71
N LEU A 432 -3.48 22.35 -17.53
CA LEU A 432 -2.99 21.13 -18.23
C LEU A 432 -1.80 21.36 -19.17
N LYS A 433 -1.45 22.62 -19.49
CA LYS A 433 -0.32 22.97 -20.34
C LYS A 433 1.02 22.95 -19.58
N ASN A 434 0.99 22.90 -18.25
CA ASN A 434 2.17 22.89 -17.40
C ASN A 434 2.65 21.45 -17.14
N GLU A 435 2.73 20.62 -18.18
CA GLU A 435 2.86 19.14 -18.09
C GLU A 435 4.06 18.63 -17.26
N GLY A 436 5.05 19.47 -16.93
CA GLY A 436 6.24 19.10 -16.13
C GLY A 436 6.11 19.25 -14.62
N ASP A 437 5.15 20.04 -14.12
CA ASP A 437 5.14 20.51 -12.72
C ASP A 437 3.99 19.92 -11.88
N TRP A 438 3.34 18.87 -12.36
CA TRP A 438 2.26 18.19 -11.62
C TRP A 438 2.72 17.64 -10.27
N HIS A 439 3.98 17.18 -10.19
CA HIS A 439 4.54 16.70 -8.93
C HIS A 439 4.62 17.82 -7.89
N ASP A 440 4.95 19.05 -8.28
CA ASP A 440 5.11 20.17 -7.36
C ASP A 440 3.79 20.53 -6.66
N VAL A 441 2.67 20.54 -7.39
CA VAL A 441 1.34 20.76 -6.79
C VAL A 441 0.86 19.57 -5.95
N ALA A 442 1.23 18.34 -6.33
CA ALA A 442 0.92 17.16 -5.52
C ALA A 442 1.76 17.10 -4.24
N ASN A 443 3.04 17.50 -4.31
CA ASN A 443 3.98 17.53 -3.19
C ASN A 443 3.46 18.43 -2.07
N ILE A 444 3.10 19.67 -2.36
CA ILE A 444 2.60 20.56 -1.28
C ILE A 444 1.30 20.04 -0.66
N TYR A 445 0.44 19.43 -1.49
CA TYR A 445 -0.86 18.96 -1.06
C TYR A 445 -0.76 17.73 -0.14
N SER A 446 0.11 16.78 -0.51
CA SER A 446 0.44 15.61 0.31
C SER A 446 1.27 15.97 1.55
N TYR A 447 2.26 16.86 1.41
CA TYR A 447 3.06 17.38 2.51
C TYR A 447 2.22 18.04 3.61
N ALA A 448 1.29 18.91 3.24
CA ALA A 448 0.43 19.59 4.22
C ALA A 448 -0.44 18.58 4.99
N HIS A 449 -0.90 17.51 4.34
CA HIS A 449 -1.61 16.42 4.98
C HIS A 449 -0.71 15.57 5.88
N ALA A 450 0.49 15.22 5.43
CA ALA A 450 1.44 14.47 6.25
C ALA A 450 1.84 15.27 7.50
N LEU A 451 2.01 16.58 7.38
CA LEU A 451 2.27 17.46 8.50
C LEU A 451 1.07 17.54 9.46
N TYR A 452 -0.16 17.62 8.93
CA TYR A 452 -1.38 17.52 9.73
C TYR A 452 -1.41 16.23 10.56
N ARG A 453 -1.06 15.09 9.96
CA ARG A 453 -0.98 13.79 10.66
C ARG A 453 0.19 13.72 11.65
N ALA A 454 1.34 14.28 11.30
CA ALA A 454 2.51 14.35 12.19
C ALA A 454 2.20 15.12 13.48
N PHE A 455 1.47 16.25 13.40
CA PHE A 455 1.04 17.00 14.60
C PHE A 455 0.02 16.25 15.46
N HIS A 456 -0.78 15.35 14.89
CA HIS A 456 -1.66 14.49 15.70
C HIS A 456 -0.87 13.42 16.44
N LEU A 457 0.22 12.92 15.85
CA LEU A 457 1.02 11.84 16.42
C LEU A 457 2.06 12.33 17.44
N ALA A 458 2.81 13.39 17.12
CA ALA A 458 3.91 13.87 17.95
C ALA A 458 4.12 15.39 17.79
N PRO A 459 3.25 16.22 18.37
CA PRO A 459 3.40 17.67 18.33
C PRO A 459 4.61 18.13 19.15
N SER A 460 5.44 19.02 18.58
CA SER A 460 6.59 19.61 19.27
C SER A 460 6.96 20.99 18.71
N ALA A 461 7.74 21.75 19.48
CA ALA A 461 8.27 23.05 19.06
C ALA A 461 9.08 22.94 17.76
N GLU A 462 9.90 21.90 17.63
CA GLU A 462 10.72 21.69 16.44
C GLU A 462 9.90 21.35 15.19
N LEU A 463 8.76 20.65 15.35
CA LEU A 463 7.88 20.31 14.23
C LEU A 463 7.21 21.54 13.60
N LEU A 464 7.10 22.66 14.33
CA LEU A 464 6.58 23.92 13.79
C LEU A 464 7.35 24.39 12.55
N ARG A 465 8.64 24.04 12.39
CA ARG A 465 9.42 24.34 11.18
C ARG A 465 8.74 23.83 9.92
N GLY A 466 8.10 22.67 10.00
CA GLY A 466 7.38 22.07 8.89
C GLY A 466 6.30 22.99 8.33
N ILE A 467 5.62 23.76 9.18
CA ILE A 467 4.58 24.72 8.74
C ILE A 467 5.21 25.82 7.90
N PHE A 468 6.32 26.39 8.35
CA PHE A 468 6.99 27.47 7.64
C PHE A 468 7.62 27.00 6.32
N HIS A 469 8.20 25.79 6.29
CA HIS A 469 8.65 25.17 5.03
C HIS A 469 7.50 25.05 4.03
N GLY A 470 6.36 24.52 4.47
CA GLY A 470 5.17 24.38 3.63
C GLY A 470 4.65 25.72 3.11
N ALA A 471 4.63 26.75 3.95
CA ALA A 471 4.20 28.10 3.57
C ALA A 471 5.10 28.73 2.48
N VAL A 472 6.42 28.65 2.64
CA VAL A 472 7.36 29.15 1.63
C VAL A 472 7.23 28.38 0.31
N PHE A 473 7.21 27.05 0.38
CA PHE A 473 7.06 26.23 -0.83
C PHE A 473 5.74 26.53 -1.54
N MET A 474 4.62 26.61 -0.80
CA MET A 474 3.32 27.02 -1.31
C MET A 474 3.42 28.34 -2.09
N THR A 475 4.06 29.37 -1.54
CA THR A 475 4.24 30.65 -2.23
C THR A 475 5.06 30.52 -3.52
N TYR A 476 6.09 29.69 -3.55
CA TYR A 476 6.87 29.45 -4.78
C TYR A 476 6.05 28.81 -5.89
N LEU A 477 5.02 28.03 -5.56
CA LEU A 477 4.13 27.42 -6.54
C LEU A 477 3.17 28.42 -7.20
N ARG A 478 3.12 29.70 -6.81
CA ARG A 478 2.10 30.67 -7.29
C ARG A 478 2.10 30.82 -8.81
N TRP A 479 3.26 30.67 -9.43
CA TRP A 479 3.43 30.78 -10.87
C TRP A 479 2.77 29.63 -11.64
N LEU A 480 2.59 28.46 -11.00
CA LEU A 480 1.97 27.29 -11.62
C LEU A 480 0.49 27.47 -11.92
N ASN A 481 -0.16 28.45 -11.29
CA ASN A 481 -1.55 28.83 -11.57
C ASN A 481 -1.66 30.07 -12.47
N MET A 482 -0.64 30.38 -13.28
CA MET A 482 -0.67 31.47 -14.26
C MET A 482 -0.42 30.96 -15.70
N PRO A 483 -1.46 30.84 -16.55
CA PRO A 483 -2.87 31.15 -16.28
C PRO A 483 -3.54 30.08 -15.40
N ALA A 484 -4.51 30.49 -14.58
CA ALA A 484 -5.26 29.57 -13.74
C ALA A 484 -6.25 28.76 -14.58
N ALA A 485 -6.34 27.45 -14.31
CA ALA A 485 -7.43 26.66 -14.84
C ALA A 485 -8.78 27.18 -14.32
N ARG A 486 -9.80 27.11 -15.18
CA ARG A 486 -11.17 27.44 -14.79
C ARG A 486 -11.71 26.36 -13.84
N LEU A 487 -12.46 26.80 -12.83
CA LEU A 487 -13.24 25.92 -11.96
C LEU A 487 -14.72 25.92 -12.37
N PRO A 488 -15.46 24.81 -12.19
CA PRO A 488 -16.90 24.81 -12.38
C PRO A 488 -17.57 25.80 -11.43
N ARG A 489 -18.59 26.52 -11.89
CA ARG A 489 -19.40 27.40 -11.04
C ARG A 489 -20.36 26.55 -10.20
N GLU A 490 -20.74 27.05 -9.02
CA GLU A 490 -21.84 26.46 -8.25
C GLU A 490 -23.11 26.44 -9.11
N GLY A 491 -23.85 25.32 -9.09
CA GLY A 491 -25.05 25.15 -9.92
C GLY A 491 -24.76 24.88 -11.41
N GLN A 492 -23.49 24.82 -11.83
CA GLN A 492 -23.16 24.44 -13.21
C GLN A 492 -23.47 22.95 -13.43
N ARG A 493 -24.09 22.63 -14.56
CA ARG A 493 -24.50 21.28 -14.95
C ARG A 493 -23.94 20.94 -16.32
N LEU A 494 -23.79 19.65 -16.60
CA LEU A 494 -23.59 19.20 -17.97
C LEU A 494 -24.86 19.43 -18.78
N ASN A 495 -24.71 19.61 -20.10
CA ASN A 495 -25.86 19.64 -21.01
C ASN A 495 -26.30 18.20 -21.36
N GLU A 496 -26.53 17.39 -20.33
CA GLU A 496 -26.86 15.97 -20.39
C GLU A 496 -27.74 15.62 -19.18
N THR A 497 -28.71 14.73 -19.34
CA THR A 497 -29.59 14.25 -18.25
C THR A 497 -29.28 12.81 -17.93
N PHE A 498 -29.21 12.47 -16.63
CA PHE A 498 -28.87 11.12 -16.18
C PHE A 498 -30.08 10.43 -15.56
N ALA A 499 -30.27 9.15 -15.88
CA ALA A 499 -31.38 8.37 -15.33
C ALA A 499 -31.15 7.91 -13.89
N SER A 500 -29.89 7.89 -13.43
CA SER A 500 -29.48 7.51 -12.09
C SER A 500 -28.08 8.06 -11.77
N GLU A 501 -27.71 8.04 -10.49
CA GLU A 501 -26.34 8.36 -10.04
C GLU A 501 -25.30 7.41 -10.66
N ASP A 502 -25.63 6.12 -10.83
CA ASP A 502 -24.70 5.15 -11.44
C ASP A 502 -24.39 5.52 -12.90
N LYS A 503 -25.36 6.08 -13.64
CA LYS A 503 -25.11 6.57 -15.01
C LYS A 503 -24.25 7.82 -15.05
N MET A 504 -24.26 8.65 -13.99
CA MET A 504 -23.30 9.73 -13.86
C MET A 504 -21.89 9.18 -13.61
N LEU A 505 -21.76 8.15 -12.77
CA LEU A 505 -20.46 7.54 -12.47
C LEU A 505 -19.88 6.77 -13.67
N ASP A 506 -20.72 6.11 -14.48
CA ASP A 506 -20.33 5.57 -15.79
C ASP A 506 -19.76 6.68 -16.68
N ARG A 507 -20.48 7.81 -16.77
CA ARG A 507 -20.06 8.96 -17.58
C ARG A 507 -18.77 9.61 -17.09
N LEU A 508 -18.54 9.65 -15.78
CA LEU A 508 -17.31 10.14 -15.19
C LEU A 508 -16.10 9.31 -15.63
N GLN A 509 -16.25 7.98 -15.67
CA GLN A 509 -15.21 7.08 -16.16
C GLN A 509 -14.90 7.33 -17.64
N GLU A 510 -15.92 7.52 -18.48
CA GLU A 510 -15.73 7.87 -19.90
C GLU A 510 -14.98 9.20 -20.06
N PHE A 511 -15.28 10.22 -19.24
CA PHE A 511 -14.52 11.47 -19.28
C PHE A 511 -13.06 11.26 -18.92
N ALA A 512 -12.76 10.38 -17.95
CA ALA A 512 -11.40 10.03 -17.62
C ALA A 512 -10.68 9.31 -18.77
N ASP A 513 -11.34 8.38 -19.48
CA ASP A 513 -10.74 7.67 -20.63
C ASP A 513 -10.33 8.62 -21.77
N PHE A 514 -11.02 9.76 -21.92
CA PHE A 514 -10.71 10.78 -22.93
C PHE A 514 -10.06 12.04 -22.35
N GLN A 515 -9.58 12.01 -21.10
CA GLN A 515 -8.96 13.13 -20.39
C GLN A 515 -9.80 14.44 -20.44
N LYS A 516 -11.13 14.32 -20.40
CA LYS A 516 -12.08 15.45 -20.35
C LYS A 516 -12.17 16.02 -18.93
N VAL A 517 -11.06 16.60 -18.48
CA VAL A 517 -10.83 17.06 -17.09
C VAL A 517 -11.93 18.01 -16.61
N PHE A 518 -12.28 19.04 -17.40
CA PHE A 518 -13.23 20.04 -16.93
C PHE A 518 -14.66 19.50 -16.87
N GLU A 519 -15.04 18.66 -17.83
CA GLU A 519 -16.35 17.99 -17.85
C GLU A 519 -16.49 17.03 -16.66
N ALA A 520 -15.43 16.29 -16.32
CA ALA A 520 -15.35 15.46 -15.12
C ALA A 520 -15.55 16.30 -13.84
N GLU A 521 -14.86 17.44 -13.72
CA GLU A 521 -15.04 18.38 -12.59
C GLU A 521 -16.47 18.92 -12.48
N VAL A 522 -17.11 19.29 -13.60
CA VAL A 522 -18.52 19.72 -13.62
C VAL A 522 -19.41 18.59 -13.12
N LEU A 523 -19.18 17.37 -13.57
CA LEU A 523 -19.98 16.20 -13.18
C LEU A 523 -19.83 15.86 -11.70
N VAL A 524 -18.61 15.91 -11.16
CA VAL A 524 -18.34 15.70 -9.73
C VAL A 524 -18.99 16.82 -8.88
N SER A 525 -18.88 18.07 -9.33
CA SER A 525 -19.58 19.19 -8.68
C SER A 525 -21.08 18.99 -8.67
N GLN A 526 -21.67 18.57 -9.78
CA GLN A 526 -23.09 18.28 -9.90
C GLN A 526 -23.50 17.13 -8.98
N TYR A 527 -22.72 16.05 -8.94
CA TYR A 527 -22.97 14.87 -8.10
C TYR A 527 -23.05 15.23 -6.61
N LEU A 528 -22.10 16.05 -6.14
CA LEU A 528 -22.08 16.55 -4.77
C LEU A 528 -23.27 17.44 -4.44
N GLU A 529 -23.63 18.36 -5.34
CA GLU A 529 -24.76 19.28 -5.13
C GLU A 529 -26.12 18.56 -5.14
N GLU A 530 -26.23 17.44 -5.86
CA GLU A 530 -27.44 16.60 -5.87
C GLU A 530 -27.53 15.68 -4.63
N GLY A 531 -26.50 15.64 -3.78
CA GLY A 531 -26.52 14.91 -2.50
C GLY A 531 -26.48 13.39 -2.65
N TYR A 532 -25.89 12.90 -3.74
CA TYR A 532 -25.72 11.46 -4.00
C TYR A 532 -24.65 10.81 -3.10
N ASP A 533 -24.56 9.48 -3.16
CA ASP A 533 -23.72 8.68 -2.27
C ASP A 533 -22.22 8.92 -2.51
N ILE A 534 -21.58 9.60 -1.55
CA ILE A 534 -20.15 9.88 -1.59
C ILE A 534 -19.30 8.60 -1.70
N THR A 535 -19.75 7.48 -1.13
CA THR A 535 -19.03 6.20 -1.14
C THR A 535 -18.86 5.71 -2.57
N LYS A 536 -19.94 5.75 -3.37
CA LYS A 536 -19.90 5.35 -4.79
C LYS A 536 -19.00 6.26 -5.61
N LEU A 537 -19.02 7.57 -5.33
CA LEU A 537 -18.11 8.51 -5.97
C LEU A 537 -16.65 8.22 -5.62
N ARG A 538 -16.32 7.93 -4.36
CA ARG A 538 -14.97 7.54 -3.93
C ARG A 538 -14.51 6.27 -4.62
N HIS A 539 -15.35 5.23 -4.64
CA HIS A 539 -15.07 3.98 -5.35
C HIS A 539 -14.81 4.22 -6.83
N THR A 540 -15.58 5.12 -7.46
CA THR A 540 -15.41 5.47 -8.88
C THR A 540 -14.11 6.23 -9.14
N LEU A 541 -13.78 7.23 -8.32
CA LEU A 541 -12.51 7.97 -8.45
C LEU A 541 -11.30 7.06 -8.19
N ALA A 542 -11.38 6.18 -7.20
CA ALA A 542 -10.36 5.17 -6.94
C ALA A 542 -10.21 4.19 -8.11
N HIS A 543 -11.31 3.71 -8.68
CA HIS A 543 -11.26 2.85 -9.87
C HIS A 543 -10.63 3.56 -11.08
N ILE A 544 -10.98 4.83 -11.32
CA ILE A 544 -10.39 5.65 -12.39
C ILE A 544 -8.87 5.76 -12.22
N MET A 545 -8.39 5.92 -10.99
CA MET A 545 -6.95 5.93 -10.72
C MET A 545 -6.32 4.54 -10.89
N LEU A 546 -6.92 3.50 -10.29
CA LEU A 546 -6.35 2.15 -10.23
C LEU A 546 -6.30 1.43 -11.57
N ARG A 547 -7.20 1.75 -12.51
CA ARG A 547 -7.18 1.16 -13.85
C ARG A 547 -6.01 1.66 -14.71
N GLU A 548 -5.32 2.71 -14.26
CA GLU A 548 -4.07 3.22 -14.85
C GLU A 548 -2.84 2.67 -14.11
N ASP A 549 -1.68 2.67 -14.75
CA ASP A 549 -0.36 2.38 -14.15
C ASP A 549 0.08 3.55 -13.23
N ALA A 550 -0.72 3.82 -12.20
CA ALA A 550 -0.66 5.01 -11.36
C ALA A 550 0.67 5.17 -10.62
N GLU A 551 1.16 6.41 -10.59
CA GLU A 551 2.27 6.84 -9.76
C GLU A 551 1.82 7.22 -8.34
N LEU A 552 2.77 7.26 -7.41
CA LEU A 552 2.54 7.53 -5.99
C LEU A 552 1.63 8.74 -5.73
N HIS A 553 1.88 9.86 -6.44
CA HIS A 553 1.14 11.10 -6.21
C HIS A 553 -0.35 10.99 -6.53
N MET A 554 -0.78 10.12 -7.46
CA MET A 554 -2.21 9.91 -7.69
C MET A 554 -2.89 9.34 -6.43
N PHE A 555 -2.24 8.36 -5.78
CA PHE A 555 -2.73 7.75 -4.55
C PHE A 555 -2.74 8.75 -3.39
N GLN A 556 -1.66 9.52 -3.23
CA GLN A 556 -1.57 10.54 -2.18
C GLN A 556 -2.64 11.63 -2.37
N VAL A 557 -2.79 12.17 -3.58
CA VAL A 557 -3.79 13.21 -3.87
C VAL A 557 -5.20 12.72 -3.57
N LEU A 558 -5.52 11.46 -3.91
CA LEU A 558 -6.81 10.87 -3.66
C LEU A 558 -7.07 10.65 -2.17
N GLU A 559 -6.10 10.11 -1.42
CA GLU A 559 -6.17 9.97 0.03
C GLU A 559 -6.44 11.32 0.70
N VAL A 560 -5.62 12.33 0.38
CA VAL A 560 -5.73 13.66 0.98
C VAL A 560 -7.12 14.24 0.73
N ALA A 561 -7.63 14.11 -0.50
CA ALA A 561 -8.96 14.60 -0.84
C ALA A 561 -10.06 13.91 -0.04
N PHE A 562 -10.01 12.59 0.13
CA PHE A 562 -11.01 11.83 0.88
C PHE A 562 -10.98 12.15 2.38
N ARG A 563 -9.78 12.25 2.98
CA ARG A 563 -9.62 12.58 4.40
C ARG A 563 -10.06 14.00 4.71
N HIS A 564 -9.68 14.97 3.90
CA HIS A 564 -10.08 16.36 4.13
C HIS A 564 -11.54 16.64 3.77
N TYR A 565 -12.13 15.85 2.87
CA TYR A 565 -13.59 15.83 2.68
C TYR A 565 -14.32 15.42 3.97
N ASP A 566 -13.83 14.40 4.67
CA ASP A 566 -14.44 13.93 5.93
C ASP A 566 -14.18 14.88 7.11
N LEU A 567 -13.04 15.58 7.09
CA LEU A 567 -12.65 16.50 8.16
C LEU A 567 -13.43 17.82 8.16
N SER A 568 -13.90 18.27 7.00
CA SER A 568 -14.59 19.54 6.86
C SER A 568 -16.10 19.40 7.03
N ASP A 569 -16.76 20.48 7.44
CA ASP A 569 -18.21 20.65 7.31
C ASP A 569 -18.56 21.74 6.27
N ASP A 570 -17.57 22.46 5.75
CA ASP A 570 -17.76 23.50 4.72
C ASP A 570 -17.95 22.83 3.35
N PRO A 571 -19.13 22.96 2.71
CA PRO A 571 -19.38 22.37 1.40
C PRO A 571 -18.40 22.85 0.32
N LYS A 572 -17.85 24.07 0.44
CA LYS A 572 -16.88 24.62 -0.53
C LYS A 572 -15.53 23.94 -0.42
N GLU A 573 -15.05 23.70 0.80
CA GLU A 573 -13.82 22.97 1.06
C GLU A 573 -13.95 21.52 0.59
N LYS A 574 -15.02 20.82 1.00
CA LYS A 574 -15.33 19.45 0.54
C LYS A 574 -15.30 19.33 -0.97
N ARG A 575 -16.01 20.23 -1.65
CA ARG A 575 -16.07 20.27 -3.11
C ARG A 575 -14.70 20.48 -3.71
N MET A 576 -13.89 21.42 -3.19
CA MET A 576 -12.56 21.69 -3.72
C MET A 576 -11.63 20.48 -3.65
N HIS A 577 -11.65 19.74 -2.54
CA HIS A 577 -10.83 18.53 -2.40
C HIS A 577 -11.16 17.49 -3.47
N LEU A 578 -12.45 17.24 -3.75
CA LEU A 578 -12.82 16.29 -4.81
C LEU A 578 -12.54 16.82 -6.21
N LEU A 579 -12.66 18.13 -6.46
CA LEU A 579 -12.24 18.73 -7.73
C LEU A 579 -10.74 18.58 -7.96
N ALA A 580 -9.92 18.83 -6.93
CA ALA A 580 -8.47 18.65 -6.99
C ALA A 580 -8.09 17.21 -7.35
N ALA A 581 -8.68 16.22 -6.67
CA ALA A 581 -8.45 14.81 -6.99
C ALA A 581 -8.91 14.44 -8.40
N THR A 582 -10.15 14.82 -8.76
CA THR A 582 -10.73 14.56 -10.09
C THR A 582 -9.84 15.10 -11.19
N ARG A 583 -9.37 16.35 -11.05
CA ARG A 583 -8.46 16.96 -12.01
C ARG A 583 -7.15 16.20 -12.11
N TYR A 584 -6.52 15.92 -10.99
CA TYR A 584 -5.20 15.30 -10.97
C TYR A 584 -5.24 13.93 -11.65
N ILE A 585 -6.20 13.07 -11.31
CA ILE A 585 -6.27 11.71 -11.86
C ILE A 585 -6.74 11.70 -13.32
N THR A 586 -7.67 12.58 -13.69
CA THR A 586 -8.19 12.66 -15.08
C THR A 586 -7.17 13.25 -16.06
N ALA A 587 -6.21 14.02 -15.56
CA ALA A 587 -5.17 14.64 -16.39
C ALA A 587 -4.04 13.66 -16.76
N GLN A 588 -3.90 12.52 -16.09
CA GLN A 588 -2.80 11.59 -16.33
C GLN A 588 -2.99 10.74 -17.59
N LYS A 589 -1.88 10.29 -18.18
CA LYS A 589 -1.86 9.47 -19.41
C LYS A 589 -2.18 8.01 -19.11
N VAL A 590 -2.80 7.36 -20.09
CA VAL A 590 -3.37 6.02 -19.95
C VAL A 590 -2.34 4.92 -20.23
N MET A 591 -2.11 4.03 -19.27
CA MET A 591 -1.38 2.77 -19.42
C MET A 591 -2.04 1.73 -18.52
N LYS A 592 -2.39 0.55 -19.05
CA LYS A 592 -3.24 -0.43 -18.36
C LYS A 592 -2.52 -1.77 -18.07
N GLY A 593 -1.20 -1.75 -17.90
CA GLY A 593 -0.39 -2.97 -17.78
C GLY A 593 -0.66 -3.74 -16.47
N ILE A 594 -0.77 -3.02 -15.36
CA ILE A 594 -1.08 -3.58 -14.04
C ILE A 594 -2.54 -4.07 -14.00
N LEU A 595 -3.48 -3.33 -14.62
CA LEU A 595 -4.88 -3.74 -14.76
C LEU A 595 -4.99 -5.08 -15.48
N TRP A 596 -4.41 -5.21 -16.68
CA TRP A 596 -4.48 -6.45 -17.45
C TRP A 596 -3.84 -7.64 -16.72
N SER A 597 -2.73 -7.41 -16.02
CA SER A 597 -2.10 -8.45 -15.20
C SER A 597 -3.05 -8.96 -14.10
N THR A 598 -3.78 -8.04 -13.47
CA THR A 598 -4.73 -8.33 -12.39
C THR A 598 -5.98 -9.05 -12.92
N GLU A 599 -6.63 -8.51 -13.96
CA GLU A 599 -7.80 -9.12 -14.57
C GLU A 599 -7.50 -10.54 -15.07
N ASN A 600 -6.36 -10.72 -15.76
CA ASN A 600 -5.93 -12.04 -16.21
C ASN A 600 -5.77 -12.99 -15.02
N ALA A 601 -5.04 -12.60 -13.97
CA ALA A 601 -4.87 -13.44 -12.78
C ALA A 601 -6.22 -13.87 -12.14
N GLU A 602 -7.19 -12.96 -12.08
CA GLU A 602 -8.51 -13.24 -11.53
C GLU A 602 -9.35 -14.18 -12.40
N ARG A 603 -9.33 -14.00 -13.73
CA ARG A 603 -9.97 -14.90 -14.70
C ARG A 603 -9.39 -16.31 -14.59
N LEU A 604 -8.07 -16.38 -14.52
CA LEU A 604 -7.32 -17.61 -14.36
C LEU A 604 -7.68 -18.33 -13.06
N GLN A 605 -7.84 -17.61 -11.94
CA GLN A 605 -8.29 -18.19 -10.68
C GLN A 605 -9.71 -18.78 -10.76
N ARG A 606 -10.58 -18.22 -11.62
CA ARG A 606 -11.93 -18.74 -11.89
C ARG A 606 -11.96 -19.91 -12.88
N GLY A 607 -10.83 -20.26 -13.47
CA GLY A 607 -10.72 -21.34 -14.47
C GLY A 607 -11.10 -20.92 -15.90
N GLU A 608 -11.21 -19.62 -16.17
CA GLU A 608 -11.50 -19.09 -17.50
C GLU A 608 -10.25 -19.15 -18.40
N LEU A 609 -10.43 -19.40 -19.70
CA LEU A 609 -9.33 -19.35 -20.66
C LEU A 609 -9.06 -17.90 -21.08
N LEU A 610 -7.79 -17.50 -21.16
CA LEU A 610 -7.41 -16.16 -21.65
C LEU A 610 -7.84 -15.93 -23.11
N SER A 611 -7.95 -17.00 -23.91
CA SER A 611 -8.43 -16.95 -25.30
C SER A 611 -9.91 -16.63 -25.43
N GLU A 612 -10.68 -16.69 -24.35
CA GLU A 612 -12.10 -16.31 -24.29
C GLU A 612 -12.27 -14.84 -23.88
N ARG A 613 -11.22 -14.01 -23.99
CA ARG A 613 -11.39 -12.57 -23.88
C ARG A 613 -12.13 -12.11 -25.14
N ASP A 614 -13.35 -11.61 -24.95
CA ASP A 614 -14.00 -10.75 -25.95
C ASP A 614 -13.20 -9.44 -26.00
N ASP A 615 -12.01 -9.49 -26.61
CA ASP A 615 -11.19 -8.33 -26.93
C ASP A 615 -11.83 -7.60 -28.13
N ASP A 616 -13.02 -7.02 -27.92
CA ASP A 616 -13.67 -6.04 -28.81
C ASP A 616 -14.84 -5.36 -28.08
N ASN A 617 -14.53 -4.35 -27.25
CA ASN A 617 -15.35 -3.14 -27.08
C ASN A 617 -14.59 -2.03 -26.34
#